data_AF-A0A0M4DFR0-F1
#
_entry.id   AF-A0A0M4DFR0-F1
#
_cell.length_a   1.000
_cell.length_b   1.000
_cell.length_c   1.000
_cell.angle_alpha   90.00
_cell.angle_beta   90.00
_cell.angle_gamma   90.00
#
_symmetry.space_group_name_H-M   'P 1'
#
loop_
_entity.id
_entity.type
_entity.pdbx_description
1 polymer ?
#
loop_
_entity_poly.entity_id
_entity_poly.type
_entity_poly.pdbx_seq_one_letter_code
_entity_poly.pdbx_strand_id
1 'polypeptide(L)'
;MHIVAVCSWQQEEAAVAATIAEILGILAFEARQKIAGGGPAVLASFADPKQAETLAARLSQAAVPALVIDSADVRQRKAAFPVRRFVLGAQALQLESFAAERCAIDYGTIELLLVATCSSGEKQTTATVTERKFSIGKTLLAGGVPMTKKVTREETVLSEERDETLWLYRRGGETVVFNRSVMSYDGLGEAMQVSRDLNFGYLKNALRRLAPQAIYSDRLLKRAALVKVLGPALSPEADLDLAFEILARSLRKNP
;
A
#
# COMPACT_ATOMS: atom_id res chain seq x y z
N MET A 1 -5.86 14.36 -12.82
CA MET A 1 -5.21 13.49 -13.81
C MET A 1 -6.06 12.24 -13.90
N HIS A 2 -6.31 11.72 -15.10
CA HIS A 2 -7.23 10.62 -15.33
C HIS A 2 -6.43 9.36 -15.69
N ILE A 3 -6.49 8.36 -14.82
CA ILE A 3 -5.72 7.13 -14.92
C ILE A 3 -6.60 6.05 -15.53
N VAL A 4 -6.05 5.31 -16.49
CA VAL A 4 -6.70 4.13 -17.06
C VAL A 4 -5.97 2.88 -16.60
N ALA A 5 -6.67 2.01 -15.88
CA ALA A 5 -6.16 0.73 -15.41
C ALA A 5 -7.00 -0.42 -15.96
N VAL A 6 -6.34 -1.51 -16.33
CA VAL A 6 -7.01 -2.76 -16.71
C VAL A 6 -7.14 -3.70 -15.53
N CYS A 7 -8.22 -4.46 -15.48
CA CYS A 7 -8.52 -5.38 -14.39
C CYS A 7 -9.35 -6.57 -14.87
N SER A 8 -9.28 -7.68 -14.13
CA SER A 8 -10.24 -8.79 -14.20
C SER A 8 -10.51 -9.33 -15.61
N TRP A 9 -9.49 -9.35 -16.48
CA TRP A 9 -9.59 -9.98 -17.79
C TRP A 9 -9.61 -11.51 -17.64
N GLN A 10 -10.39 -12.17 -18.51
CA GLN A 10 -10.57 -13.63 -18.49
C GLN A 10 -9.76 -14.33 -19.59
N GLN A 11 -9.30 -13.57 -20.59
CA GLN A 11 -8.52 -14.09 -21.70
C GLN A 11 -7.07 -14.38 -21.27
N GLU A 12 -6.37 -15.16 -22.08
CA GLU A 12 -4.93 -15.39 -21.90
C GLU A 12 -4.14 -14.09 -21.97
N GLU A 13 -3.15 -13.95 -21.10
CA GLU A 13 -2.33 -12.73 -20.98
C GLU A 13 -1.71 -12.30 -22.32
N ALA A 14 -1.31 -13.26 -23.17
CA ALA A 14 -0.77 -12.98 -24.49
C ALA A 14 -1.77 -12.27 -25.41
N ALA A 15 -3.03 -12.72 -25.40
CA ALA A 15 -4.10 -12.11 -26.19
C ALA A 15 -4.44 -10.71 -25.68
N VAL A 16 -4.54 -10.54 -24.35
CA VAL A 16 -4.78 -9.24 -23.72
C VAL A 16 -3.65 -8.26 -24.02
N ALA A 17 -2.39 -8.70 -23.96
CA ALA A 17 -1.24 -7.87 -24.31
C ALA A 17 -1.28 -7.42 -25.77
N ALA A 18 -1.65 -8.31 -26.70
CA ALA A 18 -1.78 -7.96 -28.11
C ALA A 18 -2.88 -6.90 -28.34
N THR A 19 -4.05 -7.08 -27.72
CA THR A 19 -5.15 -6.10 -27.78
C THR A 19 -4.75 -4.74 -27.20
N ILE A 20 -4.09 -4.72 -26.04
CA ILE A 20 -3.61 -3.48 -25.42
C ILE A 20 -2.59 -2.79 -26.32
N ALA A 21 -1.67 -3.55 -26.91
CA ALA A 21 -0.64 -3.04 -27.81
C ALA A 21 -1.24 -2.37 -29.05
N GLU A 22 -2.20 -3.02 -29.70
CA GLU A 22 -2.93 -2.46 -30.84
C GLU A 22 -3.67 -1.17 -30.47
N ILE A 23 -4.39 -1.17 -29.34
CA ILE A 23 -5.20 -0.02 -28.92
C ILE A 23 -4.33 1.20 -28.55
N LEU A 24 -3.21 0.97 -27.88
CA LEU A 24 -2.27 2.00 -27.43
C LEU A 24 -1.23 2.40 -28.48
N GLY A 25 -1.08 1.63 -29.56
CA GLY A 25 -0.02 1.83 -30.54
C GLY A 25 1.38 1.55 -29.99
N ILE A 26 1.52 0.59 -29.07
CA ILE A 26 2.79 0.17 -28.48
C ILE A 26 3.15 -1.25 -28.89
N LEU A 27 4.36 -1.71 -28.54
CA LEU A 27 4.77 -3.08 -28.82
C LEU A 27 4.06 -4.08 -27.88
N ALA A 28 3.72 -5.27 -28.40
CA ALA A 28 3.11 -6.35 -27.61
C ALA A 28 3.96 -6.76 -26.40
N PHE A 29 5.29 -6.66 -26.52
CA PHE A 29 6.22 -6.90 -25.43
C PHE A 29 6.05 -5.88 -24.28
N GLU A 30 5.91 -4.60 -24.59
CA GLU A 30 5.70 -3.54 -23.60
C GLU A 30 4.33 -3.68 -22.90
N ALA A 31 3.29 -3.98 -23.68
CA ALA A 31 1.95 -4.25 -23.14
C ALA A 31 1.99 -5.46 -22.19
N ARG A 32 2.69 -6.54 -22.58
CA ARG A 32 2.87 -7.72 -21.74
C ARG A 32 3.58 -7.39 -20.44
N GLN A 33 4.67 -6.62 -20.48
CA GLN A 33 5.38 -6.21 -19.27
C GLN A 33 4.48 -5.43 -18.30
N LYS A 34 3.57 -4.58 -18.81
CA LYS A 34 2.62 -3.83 -17.97
C LYS A 34 1.62 -4.72 -17.25
N ILE A 35 1.17 -5.82 -17.86
CA ILE A 35 0.11 -6.68 -17.30
C ILE A 35 0.62 -8.00 -16.69
N ALA A 36 1.91 -8.30 -16.87
CA ALA A 36 2.53 -9.60 -16.55
C ALA A 36 2.25 -10.05 -15.11
N GLY A 37 1.57 -11.18 -14.92
CA GLY A 37 1.24 -11.76 -13.62
C GLY A 37 -0.10 -11.30 -13.03
N GLY A 38 -1.03 -10.83 -13.88
CA GLY A 38 -2.42 -10.50 -13.51
C GLY A 38 -2.67 -9.04 -13.10
N GLY A 39 -3.96 -8.69 -12.95
CA GLY A 39 -4.42 -7.32 -12.67
C GLY A 39 -4.73 -7.01 -11.19
N PRO A 40 -4.98 -5.73 -10.85
CA PRO A 40 -5.08 -4.58 -11.76
C PRO A 40 -3.71 -3.97 -12.14
N ALA A 41 -3.64 -3.25 -13.26
CA ALA A 41 -2.43 -2.55 -13.72
C ALA A 41 -2.77 -1.26 -14.49
N VAL A 42 -2.08 -0.16 -14.18
CA VAL A 42 -2.18 1.12 -14.90
C VAL A 42 -1.50 1.03 -16.26
N LEU A 43 -2.24 1.43 -17.30
CA LEU A 43 -1.74 1.47 -18.66
C LEU A 43 -1.26 2.87 -19.07
N ALA A 44 -2.06 3.88 -18.74
CA ALA A 44 -1.86 5.27 -19.17
C ALA A 44 -2.48 6.27 -18.18
N SER A 45 -2.02 7.52 -18.26
CA SER A 45 -2.61 8.66 -17.57
C SER A 45 -2.79 9.82 -18.55
N PHE A 46 -3.86 10.59 -18.36
CA PHE A 46 -4.24 11.69 -19.23
C PHE A 46 -4.58 12.95 -18.43
N ALA A 47 -4.31 14.11 -19.00
CA ALA A 47 -4.84 15.37 -18.46
C ALA A 47 -6.35 15.48 -18.76
N ASP A 48 -6.76 15.15 -19.99
CA ASP A 48 -8.15 15.22 -20.46
C ASP A 48 -8.97 13.97 -20.06
N PRO A 49 -10.11 14.12 -19.34
CA PRO A 49 -11.01 13.00 -19.04
C PRO A 49 -11.49 12.25 -20.27
N LYS A 50 -11.80 12.94 -21.36
CA LYS A 50 -12.38 12.32 -22.56
C LYS A 50 -11.42 11.33 -23.22
N GLN A 51 -10.12 11.61 -23.17
CA GLN A 51 -9.10 10.69 -23.68
C GLN A 51 -9.04 9.40 -22.85
N ALA A 52 -9.08 9.53 -21.52
CA ALA A 52 -9.10 8.38 -20.62
C ALA A 52 -10.36 7.52 -20.79
N GLU A 53 -11.53 8.16 -20.91
CA GLU A 53 -12.81 7.50 -21.18
C GLU A 53 -12.83 6.79 -22.54
N THR A 54 -12.32 7.45 -23.58
CA THR A 54 -12.22 6.87 -24.93
C THR A 54 -11.33 5.63 -24.92
N LEU A 55 -10.17 5.69 -24.25
CA LEU A 55 -9.28 4.53 -24.13
C LEU A 55 -9.97 3.39 -23.37
N ALA A 56 -10.59 3.68 -22.22
CA ALA A 56 -11.28 2.67 -21.42
C ALA A 56 -12.45 2.03 -22.17
N ALA A 57 -13.18 2.81 -22.98
CA ALA A 57 -14.27 2.32 -23.83
C ALA A 57 -13.74 1.38 -24.92
N ARG A 58 -12.65 1.76 -25.63
CA ARG A 58 -12.01 0.90 -26.64
C ARG A 58 -11.52 -0.42 -26.05
N LEU A 59 -10.88 -0.38 -24.88
CA LEU A 59 -10.44 -1.58 -24.16
C LEU A 59 -11.63 -2.48 -23.82
N SER A 60 -12.70 -1.89 -23.27
CA SER A 60 -13.89 -2.63 -22.86
C SER A 60 -14.64 -3.24 -24.06
N GLN A 61 -14.70 -2.55 -25.20
CA GLN A 61 -15.24 -3.09 -26.47
C GLN A 61 -14.45 -4.29 -26.98
N ALA A 62 -13.14 -4.31 -26.73
CA ALA A 62 -12.27 -5.46 -27.02
C ALA A 62 -12.27 -6.52 -25.90
N ALA A 63 -13.28 -6.49 -25.01
CA ALA A 63 -13.44 -7.39 -23.87
C ALA A 63 -12.28 -7.36 -22.86
N VAL A 64 -11.51 -6.27 -22.80
CA VAL A 64 -10.49 -6.01 -21.77
C VAL A 64 -11.07 -5.00 -20.77
N PRO A 65 -11.57 -5.42 -19.60
CA PRO A 65 -12.22 -4.50 -18.68
C PRO A 65 -11.25 -3.44 -18.17
N ALA A 66 -11.68 -2.18 -18.26
CA ALA A 66 -10.91 -1.04 -17.82
C ALA A 66 -11.65 -0.21 -16.75
N LEU A 67 -10.86 0.54 -15.99
CA LEU A 67 -11.27 1.50 -14.97
C LEU A 67 -10.67 2.85 -15.32
N VAL A 68 -11.49 3.89 -15.22
CA VAL A 68 -11.02 5.28 -15.22
C VAL A 68 -11.07 5.79 -13.77
N ILE A 69 -9.97 6.39 -13.34
CA ILE A 69 -9.83 6.96 -12.01
C ILE A 69 -9.37 8.40 -12.16
N ASP A 70 -10.17 9.35 -11.66
CA ASP A 70 -9.71 10.71 -11.50
C ASP A 70 -8.93 10.84 -10.19
N SER A 71 -7.64 11.13 -10.31
CA SER A 71 -6.75 11.31 -9.17
C SER A 71 -7.19 12.48 -8.27
N ALA A 72 -7.81 13.51 -8.83
CA ALA A 72 -8.26 14.66 -8.06
C ALA A 72 -9.46 14.29 -7.18
N ASP A 73 -10.46 13.60 -7.74
CA ASP A 73 -11.59 13.05 -6.99
C ASP A 73 -11.13 12.14 -5.84
N VAL A 74 -10.17 11.23 -6.07
CA VAL A 74 -9.66 10.34 -5.00
C VAL A 74 -9.07 11.15 -3.84
N ARG A 75 -8.33 12.23 -4.15
CA ARG A 75 -7.64 13.07 -3.15
C ARG A 75 -8.55 14.09 -2.48
N GLN A 76 -9.62 14.50 -3.15
CA GLN A 76 -10.59 15.46 -2.62
C GLN A 76 -11.73 14.80 -1.85
N ARG A 77 -11.93 13.48 -2.02
CA ARG A 77 -12.89 12.71 -1.22
C ARG A 77 -12.62 12.89 0.29
N LYS A 78 -13.71 12.82 1.06
CA LYS A 78 -13.68 12.97 2.53
C LYS A 78 -12.53 12.14 3.11
N ALA A 79 -11.70 12.80 3.92
CA ALA A 79 -10.52 12.18 4.52
C ALA A 79 -10.87 10.85 5.17
N ALA A 80 -10.00 9.86 5.00
CA ALA A 80 -10.16 8.57 5.65
C ALA A 80 -10.23 8.76 7.18
N PHE A 81 -11.05 7.97 7.86
CA PHE A 81 -11.14 7.96 9.31
C PHE A 81 -9.90 7.26 9.90
N PRO A 82 -8.95 8.00 10.50
CA PRO A 82 -7.73 7.41 11.02
C PRO A 82 -8.00 6.83 12.41
N VAL A 83 -7.81 5.53 12.57
CA VAL A 83 -8.09 4.85 13.84
C VAL A 83 -6.96 5.12 14.83
N ARG A 84 -7.33 5.56 16.04
CA ARG A 84 -6.43 5.65 17.20
C ARG A 84 -6.72 4.55 18.20
N ARG A 85 -8.00 4.34 18.55
CA ARG A 85 -8.47 3.27 19.45
C ARG A 85 -9.60 2.51 18.76
N PHE A 86 -9.75 1.25 19.12
CA PHE A 86 -10.85 0.42 18.64
C PHE A 86 -11.34 -0.50 19.76
N VAL A 87 -12.53 -1.06 19.60
CA VAL A 87 -13.03 -2.19 20.40
C VAL A 87 -13.73 -3.16 19.47
N LEU A 88 -13.37 -4.44 19.58
CA LEU A 88 -14.04 -5.52 18.86
C LEU A 88 -15.30 -5.94 19.63
N GLY A 89 -16.45 -5.39 19.23
CA GLY A 89 -17.75 -5.80 19.76
C GLY A 89 -18.26 -7.10 19.14
N ALA A 90 -19.41 -7.58 19.61
CA ALA A 90 -20.02 -8.79 19.05
C ALA A 90 -20.58 -8.59 17.63
N GLN A 91 -21.13 -7.41 17.33
CA GLN A 91 -21.82 -7.11 16.07
C GLN A 91 -21.18 -5.97 15.28
N ALA A 92 -20.44 -5.10 15.96
CA ALA A 92 -19.86 -3.91 15.37
C ALA A 92 -18.47 -3.63 15.92
N LEU A 93 -17.63 -3.08 15.05
CA LEU A 93 -16.34 -2.49 15.38
C LEU A 93 -16.56 -1.06 15.86
N GLN A 94 -16.18 -0.78 17.11
CA GLN A 94 -16.20 0.58 17.65
C GLN A 94 -14.84 1.22 17.41
N LEU A 95 -14.82 2.47 16.94
CA LEU A 95 -13.62 3.18 16.54
C LEU A 95 -13.59 4.58 17.16
N GLU A 96 -12.39 5.03 17.49
CA GLU A 96 -12.12 6.40 17.93
C GLU A 96 -10.91 6.94 17.15
N SER A 97 -11.03 8.16 16.62
CA SER A 97 -9.95 8.84 15.89
C SER A 97 -9.02 9.63 16.83
N PHE A 98 -7.96 10.21 16.25
CA PHE A 98 -7.08 11.13 16.99
C PHE A 98 -7.78 12.42 17.43
N ALA A 99 -8.82 12.83 16.71
CA ALA A 99 -9.68 13.97 17.07
C ALA A 99 -10.80 13.60 18.05
N ALA A 100 -10.75 12.39 18.64
CA ALA A 100 -11.78 11.83 19.52
C ALA A 100 -13.16 11.67 18.86
N GLU A 101 -13.23 11.70 17.53
CA GLU A 101 -14.44 11.33 16.80
C GLU A 101 -14.69 9.84 16.97
N ARG A 102 -15.96 9.45 17.10
CA ARG A 102 -16.34 8.05 17.28
C ARG A 102 -17.22 7.58 16.14
N CYS A 103 -16.98 6.37 15.67
CA CYS A 103 -17.86 5.71 14.74
C CYS A 103 -17.98 4.21 15.08
N ALA A 104 -19.14 3.65 14.74
CA ALA A 104 -19.40 2.22 14.81
C ALA A 104 -19.56 1.69 13.40
N ILE A 105 -18.98 0.52 13.13
CA ILE A 105 -19.09 -0.16 11.84
C ILE A 105 -19.61 -1.56 12.08
N ASP A 106 -20.83 -1.81 11.61
CA ASP A 106 -21.41 -3.15 11.59
C ASP A 106 -20.56 -4.03 10.69
N TYR A 107 -20.18 -5.22 11.19
CA TYR A 107 -19.29 -6.09 10.44
C TYR A 107 -19.87 -6.48 9.08
N GLY A 108 -21.20 -6.64 8.98
CA GLY A 108 -21.91 -6.96 7.73
C GLY A 108 -21.83 -5.87 6.64
N THR A 109 -21.42 -4.65 6.97
CA THR A 109 -21.28 -3.54 6.01
C THR A 109 -19.87 -3.42 5.42
N ILE A 110 -18.90 -4.15 5.98
CA ILE A 110 -17.52 -4.17 5.50
C ILE A 110 -17.48 -4.96 4.20
N GLU A 111 -16.95 -4.34 3.16
CA GLU A 111 -16.82 -4.93 1.82
C GLU A 111 -15.39 -5.37 1.54
N LEU A 112 -14.40 -4.58 1.94
CA LEU A 112 -12.99 -4.84 1.64
C LEU A 112 -12.10 -4.60 2.86
N LEU A 113 -11.08 -5.43 2.99
CA LEU A 113 -9.96 -5.30 3.92
C LEU A 113 -8.66 -5.36 3.11
N LEU A 114 -8.07 -4.20 2.81
CA LEU A 114 -6.89 -4.08 1.96
C LEU A 114 -5.66 -3.72 2.81
N VAL A 115 -4.55 -4.42 2.62
CA VAL A 115 -3.34 -4.23 3.42
C VAL A 115 -2.18 -3.76 2.54
N ALA A 116 -1.43 -2.75 3.00
CA ALA A 116 -0.23 -2.26 2.33
C ALA A 116 0.88 -1.89 3.31
N THR A 117 2.09 -1.76 2.77
CA THR A 117 3.23 -1.16 3.46
C THR A 117 3.35 0.31 3.01
N CYS A 118 3.25 1.25 3.93
CA CYS A 118 3.41 2.69 3.71
C CYS A 118 4.78 3.17 4.23
N SER A 119 5.35 4.19 3.62
CA SER A 119 6.43 4.96 4.27
C SER A 119 5.83 5.79 5.40
N SER A 120 6.29 5.58 6.64
CA SER A 120 5.84 6.29 7.84
C SER A 120 6.62 7.60 8.07
N GLY A 121 7.13 8.21 6.99
CA GLY A 121 8.02 9.37 7.03
C GLY A 121 9.51 9.01 7.16
N GLU A 122 10.36 10.01 6.93
CA GLU A 122 11.81 9.90 7.07
C GLU A 122 12.20 10.08 8.54
N LYS A 123 12.93 9.11 9.10
CA LYS A 123 13.57 9.28 10.41
C LYS A 123 15.06 9.40 10.20
N GLN A 124 15.57 10.63 10.35
CA GLN A 124 17.00 10.87 10.40
C GLN A 124 17.54 10.24 11.69
N THR A 125 18.18 9.10 11.57
CA THR A 125 18.78 8.43 12.72
C THR A 125 20.28 8.58 12.60
N THR A 126 20.89 9.34 13.51
CA THR A 126 22.35 9.44 13.60
C THR A 126 22.87 8.12 14.14
N ALA A 127 23.45 7.28 13.28
CA ALA A 127 24.11 6.06 13.70
C ALA A 127 25.58 6.35 14.00
N THR A 128 26.00 6.08 15.22
CA THR A 128 27.40 6.19 15.62
C THR A 128 28.15 4.92 15.25
N VAL A 129 28.75 4.87 14.06
CA VAL A 129 29.54 3.71 13.64
C VAL A 129 30.92 3.79 14.29
N THR A 130 31.23 2.80 15.12
CA THR A 130 32.54 2.65 15.77
C THR A 130 33.38 1.67 14.99
N GLU A 131 34.43 2.14 14.31
CA GLU A 131 35.42 1.29 13.66
C GLU A 131 36.75 1.32 14.42
N ARG A 132 37.45 0.19 14.48
CA ARG A 132 38.84 0.14 14.96
C ARG A 132 39.76 0.13 13.75
N LYS A 133 40.44 1.26 13.50
CA LYS A 133 41.42 1.37 12.42
C LYS A 133 42.83 1.19 12.96
N PHE A 134 43.69 0.56 12.17
CA PHE A 134 45.09 0.40 12.52
C PHE A 134 45.76 1.77 12.70
N SER A 135 46.54 1.94 13.77
CA SER A 135 47.20 3.18 14.10
C SER A 135 48.71 2.98 14.06
N ILE A 136 49.31 3.34 12.93
CA ILE A 136 50.76 3.26 12.69
C ILE A 136 51.53 4.10 13.73
N GLY A 137 51.06 5.31 14.03
CA GLY A 137 51.70 6.18 15.02
C GLY A 137 51.73 5.58 16.44
N LYS A 138 50.64 4.97 16.90
CA LYS A 138 50.62 4.27 18.19
C LYS A 138 51.47 3.01 18.17
N THR A 139 51.52 2.32 17.04
CA THR A 139 52.32 1.11 16.84
C THR A 139 53.81 1.39 16.95
N LEU A 140 54.29 2.48 16.37
CA LEU A 140 55.69 2.88 16.46
C LEU A 140 56.08 3.28 17.89
N LEU A 141 55.23 4.02 18.60
CA LEU A 141 55.47 4.39 20.00
C LEU A 141 55.44 3.19 20.96
N ALA A 142 54.70 2.13 20.62
CA ALA A 142 54.62 0.89 21.39
C ALA A 142 55.69 -0.15 20.99
N GLY A 143 56.77 0.28 20.33
CA GLY A 143 57.89 -0.60 19.99
C GLY A 143 57.59 -1.62 18.88
N GLY A 144 56.68 -1.30 17.94
CA GLY A 144 56.36 -2.14 16.79
C GLY A 144 55.18 -3.09 17.01
N VAL A 145 54.53 -3.05 18.18
CA VAL A 145 53.34 -3.87 18.46
C VAL A 145 52.11 -3.24 17.79
N PRO A 146 51.37 -3.97 16.93
CA PRO A 146 50.27 -3.40 16.16
C PRO A 146 49.11 -2.93 17.05
N MET A 147 48.83 -1.62 17.02
CA MET A 147 47.78 -0.98 17.83
C MET A 147 46.66 -0.43 16.96
N THR A 148 45.42 -0.51 17.44
CA THR A 148 44.25 0.09 16.77
C THR A 148 43.79 1.36 17.47
N LYS A 149 43.23 2.30 16.71
CA LYS A 149 42.54 3.49 17.19
C LYS A 149 41.05 3.31 16.91
N LYS A 150 40.24 3.54 17.94
CA LYS A 150 38.79 3.67 17.81
C LYS A 150 38.48 4.96 17.05
N VAL A 151 37.84 4.86 15.90
CA VAL A 151 37.34 5.97 15.11
C VAL A 151 35.83 5.90 15.16
N THR A 152 35.22 6.95 15.71
CA THR A 152 33.78 7.11 15.75
C THR A 152 33.39 7.99 14.57
N ARG A 153 32.58 7.46 13.65
CA ARG A 153 31.99 8.25 12.56
C ARG A 153 30.50 8.38 12.82
N GLU A 154 30.01 9.62 12.83
CA GLU A 154 28.58 9.87 12.77
C GLU A 154 28.14 9.70 11.32
N GLU A 155 27.30 8.69 11.09
CA GLU A 155 26.68 8.47 9.80
C GLU A 155 25.20 8.83 9.93
N THR A 156 24.78 9.82 9.14
CA THR A 156 23.37 10.16 9.02
C THR A 156 22.70 9.07 8.19
N VAL A 157 22.08 8.10 8.86
CA VAL A 157 21.28 7.08 8.19
C VAL A 157 19.88 7.66 8.02
N LEU A 158 19.55 8.02 6.78
CA LEU A 158 18.17 8.18 6.34
C LEU A 158 17.54 6.79 6.35
N SER A 159 16.83 6.46 7.43
CA SER A 159 16.04 5.24 7.50
C SER A 159 14.61 5.59 7.11
N GLU A 160 14.17 5.09 5.96
CA GLU A 160 12.76 5.03 5.60
C GLU A 160 12.08 4.02 6.55
N GLU A 161 11.30 4.51 7.52
CA GLU A 161 10.55 3.61 8.40
C GLU A 161 9.29 3.16 7.67
N ARG A 162 9.25 1.89 7.27
CA ARG A 162 8.09 1.30 6.61
C ARG A 162 7.13 0.76 7.65
N ASP A 163 5.86 1.10 7.51
CA ASP A 163 4.81 0.64 8.40
C ASP A 163 3.65 -0.03 7.66
N GLU A 164 2.96 -0.93 8.34
CA GLU A 164 1.83 -1.65 7.79
C GLU A 164 0.54 -0.89 8.06
N THR A 165 -0.31 -0.76 7.05
CA THR A 165 -1.65 -0.20 7.19
C THR A 165 -2.72 -1.14 6.63
N LEU A 166 -3.88 -1.11 7.27
CA LEU A 166 -5.09 -1.80 6.84
C LEU A 166 -6.14 -0.75 6.51
N TRP A 167 -6.67 -0.82 5.30
CA TRP A 167 -7.71 0.04 4.76
C TRP A 167 -9.00 -0.77 4.69
N LEU A 168 -9.99 -0.33 5.44
CA LEU A 168 -11.30 -0.94 5.51
C LEU A 168 -12.28 -0.09 4.70
N TYR A 169 -12.92 -0.73 3.73
CA TYR A 169 -13.97 -0.12 2.92
C TYR A 169 -15.32 -0.68 3.32
N ARG A 170 -16.28 0.21 3.58
CA ARG A 170 -17.68 -0.14 3.81
C ARG A 170 -18.56 0.38 2.69
N ARG A 171 -19.73 -0.22 2.52
CA ARG A 171 -20.70 0.22 1.52
C ARG A 171 -21.12 1.66 1.76
N GLY A 172 -20.86 2.54 0.78
CA GLY A 172 -21.32 3.93 0.77
C GLY A 172 -20.77 4.83 1.89
N GLY A 173 -19.75 4.38 2.63
CA GLY A 173 -19.19 5.13 3.75
C GLY A 173 -17.74 5.50 3.56
N GLU A 174 -17.22 6.33 4.47
CA GLU A 174 -15.81 6.72 4.49
C GLU A 174 -14.89 5.51 4.71
N THR A 175 -13.70 5.57 4.11
CA THR A 175 -12.64 4.59 4.32
C THR A 175 -12.08 4.73 5.73
N VAL A 176 -11.84 3.60 6.39
CA VAL A 176 -11.21 3.57 7.72
C VAL A 176 -9.79 3.04 7.59
N VAL A 177 -8.83 3.74 8.19
CA VAL A 177 -7.41 3.40 8.09
C VAL A 177 -6.85 3.07 9.45
N PHE A 178 -6.33 1.85 9.56
CA PHE A 178 -5.61 1.33 10.71
C PHE A 178 -4.12 1.40 10.40
N ASN A 179 -3.35 2.15 11.18
CA ASN A 179 -1.91 2.24 11.04
C ASN A 179 -1.25 1.54 12.25
N ARG A 180 -0.40 0.55 11.96
CA ARG A 180 0.12 -0.38 12.98
C ARG A 180 0.92 0.33 14.07
N SER A 181 1.70 1.36 13.74
CA SER A 181 2.59 2.03 14.68
C SER A 181 1.89 3.02 15.61
N VAL A 182 0.86 3.73 15.12
CA VAL A 182 0.25 4.85 15.85
C VAL A 182 -1.00 4.48 16.65
N MET A 183 -1.57 3.30 16.39
CA MET A 183 -2.75 2.81 17.10
C MET A 183 -2.46 2.32 18.53
N SER A 184 -3.47 2.44 19.40
CA SER A 184 -3.54 1.74 20.67
C SER A 184 -4.26 0.39 20.48
N TYR A 185 -3.70 -0.65 21.10
CA TYR A 185 -4.22 -2.02 21.04
C TYR A 185 -4.96 -2.45 22.32
N ASP A 186 -5.19 -1.54 23.26
CA ASP A 186 -5.92 -1.81 24.52
C ASP A 186 -7.30 -2.41 24.25
N GLY A 187 -7.89 -2.10 23.09
CA GLY A 187 -9.14 -2.66 22.59
C GLY A 187 -9.19 -4.17 22.42
N LEU A 188 -8.03 -4.85 22.47
CA LEU A 188 -7.92 -6.30 22.45
C LEU A 188 -8.13 -6.93 23.83
N GLY A 189 -8.07 -6.13 24.91
CA GLY A 189 -8.22 -6.62 26.28
C GLY A 189 -7.26 -7.76 26.60
N GLU A 190 -7.80 -8.86 27.13
CA GLU A 190 -7.03 -10.07 27.47
C GLU A 190 -6.39 -10.75 26.25
N ALA A 191 -6.88 -10.49 25.04
CA ALA A 191 -6.31 -11.03 23.81
C ALA A 191 -5.11 -10.22 23.29
N MET A 192 -4.71 -9.15 24.00
CA MET A 192 -3.55 -8.34 23.63
C MET A 192 -2.27 -9.18 23.65
N GLN A 193 -1.52 -9.07 22.58
CA GLN A 193 -0.26 -9.76 22.31
C GLN A 193 0.94 -8.90 22.76
N VAL A 194 2.10 -9.55 22.86
CA VAL A 194 3.34 -8.94 23.36
C VAL A 194 3.94 -7.87 22.45
N SER A 195 3.61 -7.85 21.16
CA SER A 195 4.15 -6.89 20.19
C SER A 195 3.07 -6.26 19.34
N ARG A 196 3.34 -5.05 18.80
CA ARG A 196 2.45 -4.38 17.86
C ARG A 196 2.20 -5.21 16.60
N ASP A 197 3.20 -5.94 16.12
CA ASP A 197 3.07 -6.84 14.97
C ASP A 197 2.06 -7.96 15.22
N LEU A 198 2.20 -8.64 16.37
CA LEU A 198 1.28 -9.70 16.75
C LEU A 198 -0.13 -9.15 16.99
N ASN A 199 -0.25 -7.98 17.61
CA ASN A 199 -1.53 -7.30 17.81
C ASN A 199 -2.21 -6.91 16.49
N PHE A 200 -1.45 -6.38 15.52
CA PHE A 200 -1.98 -6.02 14.21
C PHE A 200 -2.37 -7.25 13.39
N GLY A 201 -1.55 -8.31 13.44
CA GLY A 201 -1.89 -9.62 12.91
C GLY A 201 -3.18 -10.18 13.51
N TYR A 202 -3.33 -10.10 14.83
CA TYR A 202 -4.54 -10.52 15.54
C TYR A 202 -5.75 -9.70 15.09
N LEU A 203 -5.64 -8.37 15.02
CA LEU A 203 -6.72 -7.49 14.55
C LEU A 203 -7.17 -7.86 13.13
N LYS A 204 -6.24 -8.00 12.18
CA LYS A 204 -6.58 -8.42 10.81
C LYS A 204 -7.33 -9.75 10.79
N ASN A 205 -6.87 -10.74 11.54
CA ASN A 205 -7.50 -12.06 11.60
C ASN A 205 -8.89 -12.00 12.27
N ALA A 206 -9.04 -11.20 13.33
CA ALA A 206 -10.31 -10.99 13.99
C ALA A 206 -11.33 -10.32 13.04
N LEU A 207 -10.93 -9.27 12.32
CA LEU A 207 -11.80 -8.61 11.34
C LEU A 207 -12.21 -9.53 10.20
N ARG A 208 -11.29 -10.36 9.69
CA ARG A 208 -11.62 -11.39 8.68
C ARG A 208 -12.63 -12.42 9.19
N ARG A 209 -12.54 -12.80 10.47
CA ARG A 209 -13.48 -13.74 11.09
C ARG A 209 -14.85 -13.09 11.35
N LEU A 210 -14.86 -11.84 11.79
CA LEU A 210 -16.08 -11.11 12.17
C LEU A 210 -16.84 -10.56 10.96
N ALA A 211 -16.13 -10.27 9.86
CA ALA A 211 -16.68 -9.86 8.57
C ALA A 211 -16.28 -10.85 7.46
N PRO A 212 -16.78 -12.10 7.49
CA PRO A 212 -16.37 -13.14 6.54
C PRO A 212 -16.77 -12.84 5.09
N GLN A 213 -17.72 -11.94 4.87
CA GLN A 213 -18.13 -11.49 3.54
C GLN A 213 -17.18 -10.44 2.93
N ALA A 214 -16.28 -9.85 3.73
CA ALA A 214 -15.35 -8.85 3.23
C ALA A 214 -14.21 -9.50 2.44
N ILE A 215 -13.91 -8.97 1.26
CA ILE A 215 -12.77 -9.44 0.46
C ILE A 215 -11.49 -8.94 1.13
N TYR A 216 -10.63 -9.88 1.53
CA TYR A 216 -9.30 -9.58 2.05
C TYR A 216 -8.26 -9.61 0.94
N SER A 217 -7.42 -8.57 0.85
CA SER A 217 -6.30 -8.53 -0.08
C SER A 217 -5.06 -7.93 0.55
N ASP A 218 -3.94 -8.64 0.43
CA ASP A 218 -2.62 -8.22 0.89
C ASP A 218 -1.67 -7.92 -0.28
N ARG A 219 -2.21 -7.79 -1.50
CA ARG A 219 -1.41 -7.59 -2.71
C ARG A 219 -0.52 -6.36 -2.64
N LEU A 220 -0.93 -5.32 -1.92
CA LEU A 220 -0.16 -4.08 -1.77
C LEU A 220 0.91 -4.15 -0.66
N LEU A 221 1.01 -5.26 0.10
CA LEU A 221 2.11 -5.46 1.05
C LEU A 221 3.46 -5.55 0.34
N LYS A 222 3.49 -6.20 -0.83
CA LYS A 222 4.72 -6.39 -1.61
C LYS A 222 4.96 -5.19 -2.51
N ARG A 223 6.11 -4.53 -2.35
CA ARG A 223 6.50 -3.38 -3.18
C ARG A 223 6.42 -3.66 -4.68
N ALA A 224 6.84 -4.85 -5.12
CA ALA A 224 6.77 -5.23 -6.54
C ALA A 224 5.33 -5.25 -7.07
N ALA A 225 4.37 -5.70 -6.25
CA ALA A 225 2.96 -5.71 -6.63
C ALA A 225 2.36 -4.29 -6.61
N LEU A 226 2.74 -3.45 -5.65
CA LEU A 226 2.36 -2.03 -5.62
C LEU A 226 2.85 -1.28 -6.87
N VAL A 227 4.14 -1.39 -7.19
CA VAL A 227 4.75 -0.81 -8.41
C VAL A 227 4.01 -1.28 -9.66
N LYS A 228 3.63 -2.56 -9.70
CA LYS A 228 2.92 -3.12 -10.83
C LYS A 228 1.50 -2.56 -10.97
N VAL A 229 0.76 -2.42 -9.87
CA VAL A 229 -0.57 -1.79 -9.89
C VAL A 229 -0.48 -0.37 -10.43
N LEU A 230 0.50 0.39 -9.96
CA LEU A 230 0.72 1.80 -10.29
C LEU A 230 1.34 2.04 -11.67
N GLY A 231 2.06 1.05 -12.19
CA GLY A 231 2.81 1.17 -13.42
C GLY A 231 3.95 2.22 -13.32
N PRO A 232 4.63 2.52 -14.44
CA PRO A 232 5.78 3.42 -14.44
C PRO A 232 5.42 4.91 -14.29
N ALA A 233 4.15 5.27 -14.41
CA ALA A 233 3.70 6.67 -14.42
C ALA A 233 3.41 7.24 -13.02
N LEU A 234 3.35 6.39 -12.00
CA LEU A 234 2.94 6.76 -10.64
C LEU A 234 4.00 6.27 -9.63
N SER A 235 4.19 7.03 -8.56
CA SER A 235 5.15 6.72 -7.49
C SER A 235 4.48 5.89 -6.39
N PRO A 236 5.05 4.73 -6.01
CA PRO A 236 4.62 3.96 -4.85
C PRO A 236 4.57 4.74 -3.53
N GLU A 237 5.39 5.78 -3.41
CA GLU A 237 5.50 6.63 -2.21
C GLU A 237 4.43 7.73 -2.20
N ALA A 238 4.13 8.33 -3.35
CA ALA A 238 3.23 9.48 -3.45
C ALA A 238 1.78 9.11 -3.84
N ASP A 239 1.59 7.97 -4.50
CA ASP A 239 0.33 7.58 -5.16
C ASP A 239 -0.29 6.31 -4.53
N LEU A 240 0.00 6.05 -3.26
CA LEU A 240 -0.52 4.86 -2.56
C LEU A 240 -2.06 4.88 -2.44
N ASP A 241 -2.64 6.07 -2.24
CA ASP A 241 -4.09 6.32 -2.29
C ASP A 241 -4.70 5.81 -3.60
N LEU A 242 -4.03 6.08 -4.73
CA LEU A 242 -4.45 5.63 -6.05
C LEU A 242 -4.31 4.11 -6.20
N ALA A 243 -3.24 3.50 -5.68
CA ALA A 243 -3.09 2.05 -5.70
C ALA A 243 -4.23 1.34 -4.95
N PHE A 244 -4.60 1.87 -3.78
CA PHE A 244 -5.73 1.38 -2.99
C PHE A 244 -7.06 1.55 -3.74
N GLU A 245 -7.30 2.71 -4.36
CA GLU A 245 -8.51 2.95 -5.14
C GLU A 245 -8.61 2.02 -6.35
N ILE A 246 -7.50 1.83 -7.10
CA ILE A 246 -7.42 0.90 -8.23
C ILE A 246 -7.77 -0.52 -7.79
N LEU A 247 -7.16 -0.98 -6.68
CA LEU A 247 -7.41 -2.31 -6.16
C LEU A 247 -8.85 -2.44 -5.65
N ALA A 248 -9.37 -1.47 -4.91
CA ALA A 248 -10.72 -1.49 -4.38
C ALA A 248 -11.78 -1.54 -5.49
N ARG A 249 -11.65 -0.70 -6.54
CA ARG A 249 -12.56 -0.71 -7.69
C ARG A 249 -12.46 -2.00 -8.50
N SER A 250 -11.26 -2.56 -8.65
CA SER A 250 -11.09 -3.80 -9.42
C SER A 250 -11.72 -5.01 -8.71
N LEU A 251 -11.62 -5.08 -7.38
CA LEU A 251 -12.27 -6.13 -6.58
C LEU A 251 -13.79 -5.98 -6.56
N ARG A 252 -14.33 -4.75 -6.48
CA ARG A 252 -15.79 -4.53 -6.52
C ARG A 252 -16.44 -4.92 -7.85
N LYS A 253 -15.70 -4.83 -8.96
CA LYS A 253 -16.20 -5.27 -10.28
C LYS A 253 -16.23 -6.80 -10.42
N ASN A 254 -15.59 -7.54 -9.52
CA ASN A 254 -15.51 -9.00 -9.55
C ASN A 254 -15.63 -9.57 -8.12
N PRO A 255 -16.83 -9.47 -7.51
CA PRO A 255 -17.06 -9.88 -6.13
C PRO A 255 -16.88 -11.39 -5.92
#